data_AF-A0A7W0WJZ2-F1
#
_entry.id   AF-A0A7W0WJZ2-F1
#
_cell.length_a   1.000
_cell.length_b   1.000
_cell.length_c   1.000
_cell.angle_alpha   90.00
_cell.angle_beta   90.00
_cell.angle_gamma   90.00
#
_symmetry.space_group_name_H-M   'P 1'
#
loop_
_entity.id
_entity.type
_entity.pdbx_description
1 polymer ?
#
loop_
_entity_poly.entity_id
_entity_poly.type
_entity_poly.pdbx_seq_one_letter_code
_entity_poly.pdbx_strand_id
1 'polypeptide(L)'
;MMVYSPGPMEDRGRQQDDLGDLEEKVGELEKLTDSLDDVSEEELVGALGEAVELLAEINTDIEGRLDTAGDETREIGDLLGRVDFGPFDEAMEDHEHRERTTGEPGA
;
A
#
# COMPACT_ATOMS: atom_id res chain seq x y z
N MET A 1 -11.01 -32.69 2.60
CA MET A 1 -9.79 -31.86 2.49
C MET A 1 -10.11 -30.77 1.49
N MET A 2 -10.48 -29.58 1.93
CA MET A 2 -10.64 -28.43 1.03
C MET A 2 -9.25 -27.86 0.80
N VAL A 3 -8.78 -27.96 -0.44
CA VAL A 3 -7.53 -27.34 -0.87
C VAL A 3 -7.87 -25.88 -1.12
N TYR A 4 -7.40 -24.98 -0.26
CA TYR A 4 -7.40 -23.56 -0.55
C TYR A 4 -6.53 -23.35 -1.79
N SER A 5 -7.14 -22.96 -2.90
CA SER A 5 -6.41 -22.31 -3.99
C SER A 5 -6.08 -20.90 -3.52
N PRO A 6 -4.79 -20.54 -3.35
CA PRO A 6 -4.45 -19.14 -3.20
C PRO A 6 -4.85 -18.44 -4.50
N GLY A 7 -5.65 -17.38 -4.39
CA GLY A 7 -5.92 -16.48 -5.53
C GLY A 7 -4.61 -15.94 -6.13
N PRO A 8 -4.64 -15.46 -7.38
CA PRO A 8 -3.44 -15.19 -8.15
C PRO A 8 -2.55 -14.17 -7.44
N MET A 9 -1.26 -14.47 -7.35
CA MET A 9 -0.24 -13.54 -6.86
C MET A 9 0.07 -12.41 -7.88
N GLU A 10 -0.81 -12.20 -8.86
CA GLU A 10 -0.62 -11.27 -9.98
C GLU A 10 -0.69 -9.80 -9.52
N ASP A 11 -1.47 -9.48 -8.49
CA ASP A 11 -1.50 -8.12 -7.92
C ASP A 11 -0.20 -7.73 -7.20
N ARG A 12 0.45 -8.69 -6.52
CA ARG A 12 1.73 -8.42 -5.84
C ARG A 12 2.87 -8.14 -6.82
N GLY A 13 2.79 -8.65 -8.05
CA GLY A 13 3.73 -8.35 -9.11
C GLY A 13 3.57 -6.92 -9.62
N ARG A 14 2.33 -6.51 -9.95
CA ARG A 14 2.04 -5.13 -10.38
C ARG A 14 2.40 -4.09 -9.33
N GLN A 15 2.05 -4.33 -8.07
CA GLN A 15 2.36 -3.39 -6.99
C GLN A 15 3.86 -3.21 -6.75
N GLN A 16 4.68 -4.22 -7.05
CA GLN A 16 6.15 -4.15 -6.98
C GLN A 16 6.75 -3.46 -8.19
N ASP A 17 6.22 -3.73 -9.39
CA ASP A 17 6.65 -3.07 -10.62
C ASP A 17 6.34 -1.57 -10.56
N ASP A 18 5.14 -1.22 -10.09
CA ASP A 18 4.74 0.18 -9.93
C ASP A 18 5.64 0.89 -8.91
N LEU A 19 5.96 0.28 -7.75
CA LEU A 19 6.88 0.91 -6.78
C LEU A 19 8.27 1.20 -7.37
N GLY A 20 8.76 0.33 -8.26
CA GLY A 20 10.05 0.49 -8.94
C GLY A 20 10.11 1.76 -9.80
N ASP A 21 9.06 2.04 -10.58
CA ASP A 21 9.00 3.25 -11.42
C ASP A 21 9.04 4.54 -10.59
N LEU A 22 8.38 4.56 -9.43
CA LEU A 22 8.40 5.70 -8.52
C LEU A 22 9.76 5.88 -7.85
N GLU A 23 10.38 4.78 -7.43
CA GLU A 23 11.74 4.78 -6.87
C GLU A 23 12.77 5.27 -7.88
N GLU A 24 12.65 4.91 -9.16
CA GLU A 24 13.50 5.41 -10.23
C GLU A 24 13.40 6.93 -10.37
N LYS A 25 12.17 7.47 -10.45
CA LYS A 25 11.93 8.92 -10.55
C LYS A 25 12.44 9.69 -9.33
N VAL A 26 12.25 9.16 -8.13
CA VAL A 26 12.81 9.75 -6.91
C VAL A 26 14.34 9.75 -6.97
N GLY A 27 14.95 8.65 -7.43
CA GLY A 27 16.39 8.56 -7.62
C GLY A 27 16.94 9.51 -8.69
N GLU A 28 16.18 9.81 -9.74
CA GLU A 28 16.52 10.85 -10.71
C GLU A 28 16.49 12.25 -10.08
N LEU A 29 15.49 12.53 -9.23
CA LEU A 29 15.37 13.81 -8.53
C LEU A 29 16.52 14.02 -7.54
N GLU A 30 16.94 12.95 -6.84
CA GLU A 30 18.11 12.97 -5.95
C GLU A 30 19.38 13.30 -6.74
N LYS A 31 19.63 12.62 -7.87
CA LYS A 31 20.80 12.91 -8.72
C LYS A 31 20.80 14.35 -9.23
N LEU A 32 19.62 14.85 -9.61
CA LEU A 32 19.49 16.22 -10.07
C LEU A 32 19.80 17.19 -8.93
N THR A 33 19.28 16.93 -7.73
CA THR A 33 19.57 17.72 -6.52
C THR A 33 21.06 17.72 -6.17
N ASP A 34 21.72 16.57 -6.23
CA ASP A 34 23.16 16.44 -6.00
C ASP A 34 23.98 17.23 -7.05
N SER A 35 23.50 17.29 -8.29
CA SER A 35 24.18 18.03 -9.36
C SER A 35 24.01 19.55 -9.26
N LEU A 36 22.97 20.06 -8.60
CA LEU A 36 22.63 21.49 -8.56
C LEU A 36 23.75 22.38 -7.99
N ASP A 37 24.59 21.87 -7.11
CA ASP A 37 25.72 22.62 -6.53
C ASP A 37 26.82 22.92 -7.56
N ASP A 38 26.90 22.11 -8.62
CA ASP A 38 27.89 22.23 -9.71
C ASP A 38 27.34 22.96 -10.96
N VAL A 39 26.05 23.31 -10.98
CA VAL A 39 25.39 23.96 -12.14
C VAL A 39 25.66 25.47 -12.16
N SER A 40 25.94 26.01 -13.34
CA SER A 40 26.10 27.46 -13.54
C SER A 40 24.80 28.24 -13.30
N GLU A 41 24.89 29.53 -12.96
CA GLU A 41 23.68 30.36 -12.80
C GLU A 41 22.83 30.41 -14.07
N GLU A 42 23.44 30.34 -15.26
CA GLU A 42 22.75 30.32 -16.55
C GLU A 42 21.96 29.02 -16.78
N GLU A 43 22.42 27.89 -16.24
CA GLU A 43 21.81 26.58 -16.39
C GLU A 43 20.88 26.21 -15.22
N LEU A 44 21.02 26.89 -14.06
CA LEU A 44 20.28 26.62 -12.84
C LEU A 44 18.76 26.67 -13.05
N VAL A 45 18.27 27.65 -13.81
CA VAL A 45 16.83 27.77 -14.11
C VAL A 45 16.32 26.56 -14.91
N GLY A 46 17.14 26.02 -15.81
CA GLY A 46 16.82 24.82 -16.57
C GLY A 46 16.76 23.59 -15.68
N ALA A 47 17.79 23.39 -14.84
CA ALA A 47 17.84 22.28 -13.90
C ALA A 47 16.68 22.31 -12.88
N LEU A 48 16.33 23.50 -12.37
CA LEU A 48 15.16 23.66 -11.50
C LEU A 48 13.84 23.41 -12.26
N GLY A 49 13.77 23.73 -13.55
CA GLY A 49 12.62 23.41 -14.39
C GLY A 49 12.41 21.90 -14.51
N GLU A 50 13.48 21.16 -14.81
CA GLU A 50 13.49 19.70 -14.86
C GLU A 50 13.11 19.07 -13.52
N ALA A 51 13.62 19.62 -12.41
CA ALA A 51 13.23 19.18 -11.06
C ALA A 51 11.73 19.33 -10.80
N VAL A 52 11.14 20.45 -11.24
CA VAL A 52 9.71 20.74 -11.06
C VAL A 52 8.84 19.81 -11.90
N GLU A 53 9.26 19.51 -13.13
CA GLU A 53 8.58 18.54 -13.99
C GLU A 53 8.59 17.14 -13.37
N LEU A 54 9.75 16.70 -12.89
CA LEU A 54 9.89 15.40 -12.25
C LEU A 54 9.08 15.29 -10.95
N LEU A 55 9.04 16.35 -10.14
CA LEU A 55 8.17 16.43 -8.95
C LEU A 55 6.68 16.36 -9.32
N ALA A 56 6.26 16.98 -10.42
CA ALA A 56 4.88 16.91 -10.88
C ALA A 56 4.49 15.48 -11.31
N GLU A 57 5.42 14.77 -11.97
CA GLU A 57 5.22 13.37 -12.33
C GLU A 57 5.12 12.46 -11.10
N ILE A 58 6.04 12.62 -10.14
CA ILE A 58 6.01 11.89 -8.86
C ILE A 58 4.69 12.11 -8.13
N ASN A 59 4.22 13.36 -8.04
CA ASN A 59 2.94 13.67 -7.41
C ASN A 59 1.76 13.00 -8.13
N THR A 60 1.74 13.06 -9.46
CA THR A 60 0.66 12.45 -10.27
C THR A 60 0.59 10.94 -10.04
N ASP A 61 1.75 10.28 -9.98
CA ASP A 61 1.84 8.84 -9.74
C ASP A 61 1.40 8.45 -8.32
N ILE A 62 1.83 9.21 -7.31
CA ILE A 62 1.37 9.01 -5.91
C ILE A 62 -0.15 9.20 -5.79
N GLU A 63 -0.71 10.25 -6.40
CA GLU A 63 -2.15 10.52 -6.39
C GLU A 63 -2.93 9.36 -7.03
N GLY A 64 -2.50 8.87 -8.19
CA GLY A 64 -3.13 7.73 -8.85
C GLY A 64 -3.12 6.45 -8.02
N ARG A 65 -2.04 6.21 -7.27
CA ARG A 65 -1.93 5.06 -6.35
C ARG A 65 -2.83 5.20 -5.14
N LEU A 66 -2.90 6.41 -4.56
CA LEU A 66 -3.77 6.67 -3.42
C LEU A 66 -5.24 6.52 -3.79
N ASP A 67 -5.64 6.98 -4.98
CA ASP A 67 -6.99 6.79 -5.51
C ASP A 67 -7.31 5.31 -5.69
N THR A 68 -6.40 4.55 -6.32
CA THR A 68 -6.55 3.09 -6.51
C THR A 68 -6.66 2.36 -5.18
N ALA A 69 -5.75 2.61 -4.23
CA ALA A 69 -5.79 2.00 -2.90
C ALA A 69 -7.04 2.39 -2.10
N GLY A 70 -7.53 3.62 -2.30
CA GLY A 70 -8.78 4.11 -1.73
C GLY A 70 -10.00 3.36 -2.26
N ASP A 71 -10.04 3.10 -3.56
CA ASP A 71 -11.10 2.32 -4.21
C ASP A 71 -11.06 0.85 -3.80
N GLU A 72 -9.87 0.23 -3.76
CA GLU A 72 -9.67 -1.14 -3.26
C GLU A 72 -10.13 -1.29 -1.81
N THR A 73 -9.78 -0.33 -0.94
CA THR A 73 -10.19 -0.34 0.46
C THR A 73 -11.71 -0.23 0.59
N ARG A 74 -12.35 0.60 -0.25
CA ARG A 74 -13.81 0.73 -0.28
C ARG A 74 -14.46 -0.57 -0.76
N GLU A 75 -13.92 -1.19 -1.81
CA GLU A 75 -14.42 -2.47 -2.31
C GLU A 75 -14.32 -3.58 -1.26
N ILE A 76 -13.18 -3.69 -0.56
CA ILE A 76 -13.01 -4.64 0.54
C ILE A 76 -14.04 -4.35 1.65
N GLY A 77 -14.24 -3.07 2.00
CA GLY A 77 -15.26 -2.66 2.96
C GLY A 77 -16.67 -3.10 2.56
N ASP A 78 -17.04 -2.91 1.30
CA ASP A 78 -18.34 -3.32 0.74
C ASP A 78 -18.49 -4.84 0.71
N LEU A 79 -17.43 -5.58 0.42
CA LEU A 79 -17.42 -7.04 0.45
C LEU A 79 -17.60 -7.56 1.88
N LEU A 80 -16.83 -7.03 2.84
CA LEU A 80 -16.94 -7.40 4.25
C LEU A 80 -18.31 -7.02 4.82
N GLY A 81 -18.88 -5.88 4.42
CA GLY A 81 -20.23 -5.47 4.83
C GLY A 81 -21.35 -6.39 4.34
N ARG A 82 -21.10 -7.23 3.32
CA ARG A 82 -22.05 -8.24 2.81
C ARG A 82 -21.91 -9.60 3.51
N VAL A 83 -20.84 -9.82 4.27
CA VAL A 83 -20.59 -11.05 5.00
C VAL A 83 -21.23 -10.95 6.39
N ASP A 84 -22.03 -11.95 6.75
CA ASP A 84 -22.58 -12.07 8.11
C ASP A 84 -21.56 -12.79 9.01
N PHE A 85 -20.95 -12.04 9.93
CA PHE A 85 -19.99 -12.54 10.91
C PHE A 85 -20.67 -13.05 12.20
N GLY A 86 -21.99 -12.87 12.37
CA GLY A 86 -22.72 -13.26 13.58
C GLY A 86 -22.50 -14.72 14.01
N PRO A 87 -22.59 -15.71 13.11
CA PRO A 87 -22.33 -17.11 13.46
C PRO A 87 -20.88 -17.40 13.89
N PHE A 88 -19.92 -16.60 13.41
CA PHE A 88 -18.51 -16.72 13.79
C PHE A 88 -18.26 -16.07 15.16
N ASP A 89 -18.85 -14.90 15.40
CA ASP A 89 -18.80 -14.20 16.69
C ASP A 89 -19.45 -15.05 17.79
N GLU A 90 -20.62 -15.63 17.53
CA GLU A 90 -21.28 -16.59 18.44
C GLU A 90 -20.39 -17.80 18.73
N ALA A 91 -19.76 -18.38 17.70
CA ALA A 91 -18.84 -19.50 17.88
C ALA A 91 -17.57 -19.11 18.68
N MET A 92 -17.10 -17.86 18.54
CA MET A 92 -15.96 -17.33 19.29
C MET A 92 -16.31 -17.10 20.76
N GLU A 93 -17.47 -16.51 21.05
CA GLU A 93 -17.99 -16.35 22.41
C GLU A 93 -18.16 -17.71 23.12
N ASP A 94 -18.71 -18.70 22.41
CA ASP A 94 -18.86 -20.07 22.90
C ASP A 94 -17.50 -20.71 23.23
N HIS A 95 -16.48 -20.46 22.39
CA HIS A 95 -15.12 -20.95 22.60
C HIS A 95 -14.46 -20.28 23.81
N GLU A 96 -14.51 -18.95 23.91
CA GLU A 96 -13.99 -18.23 25.07
C GLU A 96 -14.69 -18.64 26.37
N HIS A 97 -16.00 -18.87 26.32
CA HIS A 97 -16.75 -19.32 27.48
C HIS A 97 -16.34 -20.74 27.89
N ARG A 98 -16.10 -21.63 26.93
CA ARG A 98 -15.54 -22.96 27.21
C ARG A 98 -14.15 -22.85 27.84
N GLU A 99 -13.23 -22.06 27.30
CA GLU A 99 -11.90 -21.87 27.90
C GLU A 99 -11.93 -21.25 29.29
N ARG A 100 -12.82 -20.28 29.55
CA ARG A 100 -13.00 -19.70 30.88
C ARG A 100 -13.63 -20.67 31.89
N THR A 101 -14.43 -21.62 31.43
CA THR A 101 -15.10 -22.62 32.28
C THR A 101 -14.27 -23.89 32.48
N THR A 102 -13.36 -24.22 31.56
CA THR A 102 -12.38 -25.31 31.70
C THR A 102 -11.03 -24.85 32.26
N GLY A 103 -10.77 -23.55 32.34
CA GLY A 103 -9.64 -22.99 33.08
C GLY A 103 -9.84 -23.13 34.59
N GLU A 104 -9.15 -24.10 35.20
CA GLU A 104 -9.02 -24.19 36.66
C GLU A 104 -8.48 -22.86 37.24
N PRO A 105 -9.11 -22.27 38.28
CA PRO A 105 -8.43 -21.30 39.12
C PRO A 105 -7.30 -22.04 39.86
N GLY A 106 -6.07 -21.56 39.67
CA GLY A 106 -4.85 -22.33 39.93
C GLY A 106 -4.70 -22.99 41.31
N ALA A 107 -3.90 -24.06 41.32
CA ALA A 107 -3.17 -24.59 42.47
C ALA A 107 -1.90 -25.30 41.99
#